data_AF-A0A5C8MAU8-F1
#
_entry.id   AF-A0A5C8MAU8-F1
#
_cell.length_a   1.000
_cell.length_b   1.000
_cell.length_c   1.000
_cell.angle_alpha   90.00
_cell.angle_beta   90.00
_cell.angle_gamma   90.00
#
_symmetry.space_group_name_H-M   'P 1'
#
loop_
_entity.id
_entity.type
_entity.pdbx_description
1 polymer ?
#
loop_
_entity_poly.entity_id
_entity_poly.type
_entity_poly.pdbx_seq_one_letter_code
_entity_poly.pdbx_strand_id
1 'polypeptide(L)' 'RTLGSSFILSGERKLTLKMSDETSYFPIIGLDNEALSIQHIEKIDVILSDRVIKTVRLKDNSFWDKVKRVFL' A
#
# COMPACT_ATOMS: atom_id res chain seq x y z
N ARG A 1 17.32 3.29 -7.42
CA ARG A 1 17.11 4.76 -7.46
C ARG A 1 16.15 5.10 -6.34
N THR A 2 16.51 5.98 -5.43
CA THR A 2 15.59 6.46 -4.39
C THR A 2 14.60 7.43 -5.02
N LEU A 3 13.30 7.17 -4.86
CA LEU A 3 12.26 8.12 -5.25
C LEU A 3 12.13 9.13 -4.11
N GLY A 4 12.64 10.34 -4.32
CA GLY A 4 12.61 11.41 -3.30
C GLY A 4 11.23 12.07 -3.15
N SER A 5 10.32 11.82 -4.09
CA SER A 5 8.95 12.32 -4.09
C SER A 5 7.95 11.17 -4.11
N SER A 6 6.78 11.40 -3.53
CA SER A 6 5.63 10.52 -3.70
C SER A 6 5.24 10.43 -5.17
N PHE A 7 4.73 9.27 -5.58
CA PHE A 7 4.22 9.04 -6.93
C PHE A 7 2.88 8.30 -6.87
N ILE A 8 2.04 8.53 -7.87
CA ILE A 8 0.75 7.87 -8.03
C ILE A 8 0.85 6.94 -9.23
N LEU A 9 0.51 5.67 -9.05
CA LEU A 9 0.42 4.69 -10.11
C LEU A 9 -1.04 4.58 -10.59
N SER A 10 -1.26 4.39 -11.89
CA SER A 10 -2.60 4.05 -12.39
C SER A 10 -3.01 2.66 -11.92
N GLY A 11 -4.32 2.40 -11.81
CA GLY A 11 -4.86 1.13 -11.31
C GLY A 11 -4.37 -0.12 -12.04
N GLU A 12 -4.09 -0.03 -13.35
CA GLU A 12 -3.60 -1.13 -14.18
C GLU A 12 -2.10 -1.45 -14.01
N ARG A 13 -1.36 -0.67 -13.20
CA ARG A 13 0.10 -0.82 -13.08
C ARG A 13 0.45 -1.71 -11.89
N LYS A 14 1.46 -2.54 -12.09
CA LYS A 14 2.11 -3.32 -11.04
C LYS A 14 3.38 -2.64 -10.57
N LEU A 15 3.53 -2.48 -9.25
CA LEU A 15 4.80 -2.13 -8.62
C LEU A 15 5.50 -3.42 -8.19
N THR A 16 6.71 -3.65 -8.68
CA THR A 16 7.54 -4.78 -8.27
C THR A 16 8.76 -4.29 -7.51
N LEU A 17 8.91 -4.74 -6.27
CA LEU A 17 10.14 -4.61 -5.48
C LEU A 17 10.91 -5.93 -5.63
N LYS A 18 12.14 -5.87 -6.14
CA LYS A 18 13.03 -7.03 -6.21
C LYS A 18 14.06 -6.91 -5.10
N MET A 19 14.25 -7.98 -4.33
CA MET A 19 15.29 -8.02 -3.31
C MET A 19 16.64 -8.26 -3.98
N SER A 20 17.71 -7.74 -3.38
CA SER A 20 19.06 -8.02 -3.86
C SER A 20 19.49 -9.40 -3.39
N ASP A 21 20.08 -10.20 -4.29
CA ASP A 21 20.57 -11.53 -3.98
C ASP A 21 21.85 -11.51 -3.11
N GLU A 22 22.47 -10.34 -2.95
CA GLU A 22 23.77 -10.18 -2.28
C GLU A 22 23.68 -10.07 -0.75
N THR A 23 22.48 -10.06 -0.16
CA THR A 23 22.32 -9.87 1.29
C THR A 23 21.12 -10.66 1.83
N SER A 24 21.30 -11.33 2.96
CA SER A 24 20.19 -11.97 3.67
C SER A 24 19.29 -10.89 4.28
N TYR A 25 18.15 -10.64 3.64
CA TYR A 25 17.15 -9.70 4.13
C TYR A 25 16.05 -10.43 4.92
N PHE A 26 15.71 -9.86 6.07
CA PHE A 26 14.58 -10.28 6.91
C PHE A 26 13.55 -9.14 6.96
N PRO A 27 12.86 -8.84 5.85
CA PRO A 27 11.92 -7.74 5.82
C PRO A 27 10.73 -8.02 6.74
N ILE A 28 10.30 -6.97 7.44
CA ILE A 28 9.00 -6.94 8.08
C ILE A 28 8.03 -6.31 7.10
N ILE A 29 6.98 -7.04 6.73
CA ILE A 29 5.92 -6.57 5.83
C ILE A 29 4.69 -6.30 6.68
N GLY A 30 4.28 -5.03 6.76
CA GLY A 30 3.04 -4.60 7.39
C GLY A 30 1.88 -4.56 6.39
N LEU A 31 0.74 -5.11 6.77
CA LEU A 31 -0.53 -5.06 6.04
C LEU A 31 -1.62 -4.67 7.03
N ASP A 32 -2.18 -3.46 6.90
CA ASP A 32 -3.16 -2.89 7.82
C ASP A 32 -2.72 -2.99 9.31
N ASN A 33 -3.29 -3.90 10.09
CA ASN A 33 -2.98 -4.08 11.52
C ASN A 33 -2.01 -5.24 11.78
N GLU A 34 -1.62 -6.00 10.76
CA GLU A 34 -0.78 -7.17 10.88
C GLU A 34 0.64 -6.87 10.36
N ALA A 35 1.64 -7.51 10.97
CA ALA A 35 3.01 -7.48 10.50
C ALA A 35 3.58 -8.90 10.45
N LEU A 36 4.15 -9.27 9.31
CA LEU A 36 4.73 -10.59 9.07
C LEU A 36 6.22 -10.45 8.78
N SER A 37 7.03 -11.29 9.42
CA SER A 37 8.44 -11.46 9.09
C SER A 37 8.57 -12.68 8.18
N ILE A 38 8.86 -12.44 6.91
CA ILE A 38 8.97 -13.49 5.89
C ILE A 38 10.42 -13.52 5.41
N GLN A 39 11.04 -14.70 5.45
CA GLN A 39 12.42 -14.91 5.04
C GLN A 39 12.50 -15.32 3.56
N HIS A 40 13.65 -15.07 2.92
CA HIS A 40 13.94 -15.50 1.55
C HIS A 40 12.95 -14.99 0.49
N ILE A 41 12.53 -13.72 0.61
CA ILE A 41 11.68 -13.08 -0.40
C ILE A 41 12.54 -12.69 -1.60
N GLU A 42 12.19 -13.18 -2.79
CA GLU A 42 12.83 -12.77 -4.04
C GLU A 42 12.23 -11.44 -4.57
N LYS A 43 10.91 -11.32 -4.50
CA LYS A 43 10.17 -10.15 -4.98
C LYS A 43 8.86 -9.93 -4.24
N ILE A 44 8.41 -8.68 -4.23
CA ILE A 44 7.08 -8.26 -3.78
C ILE A 44 6.39 -7.57 -4.94
N ASP A 45 5.23 -8.10 -5.34
CA ASP A 45 4.37 -7.52 -6.37
C ASP A 45 3.15 -6.87 -5.71
N VAL A 46 2.95 -5.57 -5.97
CA VAL A 46 1.81 -4.79 -5.48
C VAL A 46 0.95 -4.36 -6.67
N ILE A 47 -0.33 -4.69 -6.63
CA ILE A 47 -1.34 -4.38 -7.64
C ILE A 47 -2.58 -3.80 -6.98
N LEU A 48 -3.35 -2.98 -7.70
CA LEU A 48 -4.70 -2.66 -7.27
C LEU A 48 -5.58 -3.90 -7.45
N SER A 49 -6.30 -4.28 -6.39
CA SER A 49 -7.20 -5.43 -6.45
C SER A 49 -8.50 -5.08 -7.17
N ASP A 50 -9.02 -6.02 -7.96
CA ASP A 50 -10.38 -5.94 -8.51
C ASP A 50 -11.47 -6.08 -7.42
N ARG A 51 -11.08 -6.49 -6.21
CA ARG A 51 -12.00 -6.60 -5.07
C ARG A 51 -12.24 -5.23 -4.47
N VAL A 52 -13.49 -4.77 -4.56
CA VAL A 52 -13.92 -3.49 -4.01
C VAL A 52 -14.68 -3.69 -2.70
N ILE A 53 -14.27 -2.97 -1.65
CA ILE A 53 -15.01 -2.89 -0.39
C ILE A 53 -16.21 -1.96 -0.59
N LYS A 54 -17.42 -2.50 -0.52
CA LYS A 54 -18.65 -1.71 -0.59
C LYS A 54 -18.98 -1.15 0.78
N THR A 55 -19.31 0.13 0.84
CA THR A 55 -19.66 0.83 2.08
C THR A 55 -21.00 1.55 1.92
N VAL A 56 -21.71 1.76 3.04
CA VAL A 56 -22.96 2.55 3.06
C VAL A 56 -22.60 4.03 3.12
N ARG A 57 -23.13 4.82 2.19
CA ARG A 57 -22.98 6.28 2.20
C ARG A 57 -24.05 6.92 3.08
N LEU A 58 -23.61 7.64 4.11
CA LEU A 58 -24.46 8.46 4.96
C LEU A 58 -24.47 9.92 4.46
N LYS A 59 -25.53 10.66 4.80
CA LYS A 59 -25.60 12.12 4.54
C LYS A 59 -24.47 12.84 5.27
N ASP A 60 -23.91 13.87 4.66
CA ASP A 60 -22.85 14.74 5.22
C ASP A 60 -21.58 14.00 5.70
N ASN A 61 -21.25 12.89 5.03
CA ASN A 61 -20.13 12.03 5.38
C ASN A 61 -19.23 11.73 4.17
N SER A 62 -19.03 12.72 3.30
CA SER A 62 -18.09 12.59 2.18
C SER A 62 -16.65 12.44 2.68
N PHE A 63 -15.76 11.98 1.81
CA PHE A 63 -14.33 11.89 2.13
C PHE A 63 -13.78 13.24 2.62
N TRP A 64 -14.12 14.33 1.93
CA TRP A 64 -13.64 15.67 2.28
C TRP A 64 -14.21 16.20 3.59
N ASP A 65 -15.47 15.88 3.91
CA ASP A 65 -16.06 16.22 5.21
C ASP A 65 -15.29 15.54 6.36
N LYS A 66 -14.88 14.28 6.16
CA LYS A 66 -14.06 13.54 7.13
C LYS A 66 -12.66 14.11 7.24
N VAL A 67 -11.98 14.37 6.12
CA VAL A 67 -10.64 14.96 6.11
C VAL A 67 -10.63 16.28 6.86
N LYS A 68 -11.59 17.17 6.57
CA LYS A 68 -11.72 18.45 7.27
C LYS A 68 -11.88 18.24 8.77
N ARG A 69 -12.85 17.42 9.21
CA ARG A 69 -13.12 17.18 10.65
C ARG A 69 -11.92 16.64 11.44
N VAL A 70 -11.06 15.84 10.80
CA VAL A 70 -9.94 15.16 11.47
C VAL A 70 -8.67 16.02 11.46
N PHE A 71 -8.43 16.78 10.39
CA PHE A 71 -7.12 17.42 10.16
C PHE A 71 -7.15 18.96 10.05
N LEU A 72 -8.32 19.60 9.95
CA LEU A 72 -8.47 21.06 9.75
C LEU A 72 -9.39 21.70 10.79
#